data_AF-A0A923ZIW3-F1
#
_entry.id   AF-A0A923ZIW3-F1
#
_cell.length_a   1.000
_cell.length_b   1.000
_cell.length_c   1.000
_cell.angle_alpha   90.00
_cell.angle_beta   90.00
_cell.angle_gamma   90.00
#
_symmetry.space_group_name_H-M   'P 1'
#
loop_
_entity.id
_entity.type
_entity.pdbx_description
1 polymer ?
#
loop_
_entity_poly.entity_id
_entity_poly.type
_entity_poly.pdbx_seq_one_letter_code
_entity_poly.pdbx_strand_id
1 'polypeptide(L)'
;MPTKHHDDAAMHNEEAAKHHKEASKHSGAGSHEKAAHHAQAASAHHAKAGDSAAKASKKYASKAGTMKDDDDDDNSTSSSAKK
;
A
#
# COMPACT_ATOMS: atom_id res chain seq x y z
N MET A 1 5.27 -17.35 5.47
CA MET A 1 5.83 -16.41 6.47
C MET A 1 5.39 -15.00 6.10
N PRO A 2 4.34 -14.49 6.74
CA PRO A 2 3.74 -13.20 6.40
C PRO A 2 4.55 -11.98 6.92
N THR A 3 5.68 -12.23 7.60
CA THR A 3 6.68 -11.25 8.01
C THR A 3 7.40 -10.58 6.85
N LYS A 4 7.60 -11.29 5.72
CA LYS A 4 8.34 -10.78 4.56
C LYS A 4 7.74 -9.47 3.99
N HIS A 5 6.41 -9.34 3.99
CA HIS A 5 5.78 -8.12 3.49
C HIS A 5 5.92 -6.93 4.44
N HIS A 6 6.06 -7.19 5.74
CA HIS A 6 6.38 -6.14 6.72
C HIS A 6 7.85 -5.75 6.65
N ASP A 7 8.75 -6.70 6.45
CA ASP A 7 10.19 -6.43 6.24
C ASP A 7 10.43 -5.64 4.95
N ASP A 8 9.76 -6.00 3.84
CA ASP A 8 9.84 -5.26 2.56
C ASP A 8 9.28 -3.83 2.70
N ALA A 9 8.17 -3.66 3.42
CA ALA A 9 7.61 -2.35 3.70
C ALA A 9 8.53 -1.51 4.60
N ALA A 10 9.19 -2.13 5.58
CA ALA A 10 10.17 -1.46 6.43
C ALA A 10 11.39 -1.02 5.62
N MET A 11 11.95 -1.89 4.76
CA MET A 11 13.03 -1.54 3.84
C MET A 11 12.69 -0.35 2.96
N HIS A 12 11.51 -0.34 2.34
CA HIS A 12 11.09 0.79 1.49
C HIS A 12 10.89 2.08 2.29
N ASN A 13 10.39 2.02 3.53
CA ASN A 13 10.30 3.20 4.39
C ASN A 13 11.69 3.72 4.80
N GLU A 14 12.66 2.84 5.06
CA GLU A 14 14.03 3.25 5.34
C GLU A 14 14.69 3.94 4.14
N GLU A 15 14.49 3.43 2.93
CA GLU A 15 14.98 4.08 1.71
C GLU A 15 14.29 5.42 1.46
N ALA A 16 12.97 5.52 1.71
CA ALA A 16 12.24 6.78 1.64
C ALA A 16 12.81 7.82 2.63
N ALA A 17 13.06 7.41 3.88
CA ALA A 17 13.64 8.28 4.89
C ALA A 17 15.05 8.77 4.51
N LYS A 18 15.90 7.89 3.93
CA LYS A 18 17.22 8.27 3.41
C LYS A 18 17.07 9.33 2.30
N HIS A 19 16.16 9.12 1.36
CA HIS A 19 15.92 10.08 0.28
C HIS A 19 15.36 11.41 0.78
N HIS A 20 14.45 11.43 1.76
CA HIS A 20 14.00 12.67 2.39
C HIS A 20 15.14 13.41 3.10
N LYS A 21 16.05 12.69 3.74
CA LYS A 21 17.23 13.28 4.39
C LYS A 21 18.19 13.91 3.37
N GLU A 22 18.45 13.24 2.25
CA GLU A 22 19.25 13.79 1.16
C GLU A 22 18.56 14.99 0.47
N ALA A 23 17.24 14.93 0.30
CA ALA A 23 16.45 16.06 -0.21
C ALA A 23 16.58 17.30 0.69
N SER A 24 16.49 17.13 2.01
CA SER A 24 16.67 18.20 2.98
C SER A 24 18.09 18.81 2.91
N LYS A 25 19.13 17.97 2.83
CA LYS A 25 20.51 18.43 2.66
C LYS A 25 20.69 19.25 1.37
N HIS A 26 20.19 18.75 0.25
CA HIS A 26 20.32 19.41 -1.04
C HIS A 26 19.51 20.69 -1.14
N SER A 27 18.32 20.73 -0.50
CA SER A 27 17.53 21.94 -0.37
C SER A 27 18.27 23.01 0.44
N GLY A 28 18.89 22.62 1.56
CA GLY A 28 19.71 23.53 2.37
C GLY A 28 20.99 24.02 1.66
N ALA A 29 21.49 23.26 0.69
CA ALA A 29 22.61 23.64 -0.16
C ALA A 29 22.20 24.46 -1.41
N GLY A 30 20.92 24.84 -1.55
CA GLY A 30 20.39 25.58 -2.71
C GLY A 30 20.26 24.74 -4.00
N SER A 31 20.46 23.42 -3.92
CA SER A 31 20.32 22.48 -5.04
C SER A 31 18.88 21.93 -5.12
N HIS A 32 17.94 22.80 -5.47
CA HIS A 32 16.50 22.48 -5.47
C HIS A 32 16.11 21.35 -6.43
N GLU A 33 16.75 21.24 -7.59
CA GLU A 33 16.47 20.19 -8.57
C GLU A 33 16.78 18.79 -8.02
N LYS A 34 17.93 18.64 -7.37
CA LYS A 34 18.31 17.37 -6.75
C LYS A 34 17.46 17.08 -5.51
N ALA A 35 17.06 18.13 -4.77
CA ALA A 35 16.14 17.98 -3.66
C ALA A 35 14.76 17.47 -4.12
N ALA A 36 14.22 18.02 -5.21
CA ALA A 36 12.98 17.57 -5.81
C ALA A 36 13.08 16.12 -6.30
N HIS A 37 14.18 15.75 -6.97
CA HIS A 37 14.42 14.38 -7.40
C HIS A 37 14.43 13.40 -6.24
N HIS A 38 15.12 13.72 -5.14
CA HIS A 38 15.13 12.88 -3.94
C HIS A 38 13.77 12.84 -3.24
N ALA A 39 13.01 13.94 -3.20
CA ALA A 39 11.66 13.95 -2.65
C ALA A 39 10.69 13.08 -3.47
N GLN A 40 10.81 13.10 -4.81
CA GLN A 40 10.06 12.21 -5.69
C GLN A 40 10.41 10.74 -5.46
N ALA A 41 11.71 10.42 -5.37
CA ALA A 41 12.17 9.06 -5.07
C ALA A 41 11.59 8.56 -3.75
N ALA A 42 11.65 9.38 -2.69
CA ALA A 42 11.08 9.03 -1.39
C ALA A 42 9.56 8.76 -1.45
N SER A 43 8.83 9.59 -2.19
CA SER A 43 7.38 9.41 -2.39
C SER A 43 7.06 8.10 -3.13
N ALA A 44 7.88 7.73 -4.12
CA ALA A 44 7.73 6.46 -4.84
C ALA A 44 7.96 5.25 -3.92
N HIS A 45 8.95 5.32 -3.02
CA HIS A 45 9.18 4.28 -2.02
C HIS A 45 8.03 4.18 -1.01
N HIS A 46 7.46 5.31 -0.56
CA HIS A 46 6.26 5.31 0.29
C HIS A 46 5.06 4.64 -0.41
N ALA A 47 4.85 4.91 -1.69
CA ALA A 47 3.78 4.28 -2.45
C ALA A 47 3.97 2.75 -2.54
N LYS A 48 5.20 2.27 -2.79
CA LYS A 48 5.53 0.84 -2.80
C LYS A 48 5.35 0.18 -1.43
N ALA A 49 5.78 0.85 -0.35
CA ALA A 49 5.58 0.36 1.01
C ALA A 49 4.08 0.24 1.34
N GLY A 50 3.29 1.25 0.95
CA GLY A 50 1.84 1.24 1.10
C GLY A 50 1.16 0.12 0.32
N ASP A 51 1.57 -0.13 -0.93
CA ASP A 51 1.03 -1.21 -1.76
C ASP A 51 1.38 -2.60 -1.18
N SER A 52 2.62 -2.79 -0.70
CA SER A 52 3.03 -4.01 0.01
C SER A 52 2.26 -4.21 1.32
N ALA A 53 2.05 -3.14 2.09
CA ALA A 53 1.26 -3.19 3.32
C ALA A 53 -0.22 -3.46 3.03
N ALA A 54 -0.79 -2.90 1.97
CA ALA A 54 -2.16 -3.16 1.54
C ALA A 54 -2.35 -4.61 1.06
N LYS A 55 -1.39 -5.15 0.31
CA LYS A 55 -1.36 -6.57 -0.11
C LYS A 55 -1.23 -7.51 1.08
N ALA A 56 -0.37 -7.18 2.05
CA ALA A 56 -0.29 -7.91 3.31
C ALA A 56 -1.63 -7.85 4.04
N SER A 57 -2.19 -6.66 4.24
CA SER A 57 -3.46 -6.43 4.93
C SER A 57 -4.62 -7.20 4.29
N LYS A 58 -4.79 -7.15 2.96
CA LYS A 58 -5.79 -7.96 2.24
C LYS A 58 -5.59 -9.46 2.47
N LYS A 59 -4.35 -9.94 2.40
CA LYS A 59 -4.04 -11.36 2.62
C LYS A 59 -4.32 -11.79 4.07
N TYR A 60 -4.08 -10.91 5.04
CA TYR A 60 -4.46 -11.12 6.43
C TYR A 60 -5.97 -11.04 6.65
N ALA A 61 -6.68 -10.10 6.01
CA ALA A 61 -8.14 -9.94 6.11
C ALA A 61 -8.89 -11.16 5.54
N SER A 62 -8.45 -11.67 4.38
CA SER A 62 -8.97 -12.91 3.80
C SER A 62 -8.60 -14.15 4.63
N LYS A 63 -7.40 -14.18 5.26
CA LYS A 63 -6.99 -15.28 6.15
C LYS A 63 -7.68 -15.26 7.52
N ALA A 64 -8.05 -14.07 8.00
CA ALA A 64 -8.77 -13.83 9.25
C ALA A 64 -10.29 -13.99 9.11
N GLY A 65 -10.81 -14.28 7.91
CA GLY A 65 -12.25 -14.47 7.66
C GLY A 65 -13.08 -13.19 7.86
N THR A 66 -12.45 -12.02 7.75
CA THR A 66 -13.12 -10.71 7.98
C THR A 66 -13.62 -10.04 6.70
N MET A 67 -13.23 -10.55 5.53
CA MET A 67 -13.96 -10.31 4.29
C MET A 67 -14.95 -11.45 4.15
N LYS A 68 -16.19 -11.17 4.56
CA LYS A 68 -17.34 -11.89 4.05
C LYS A 68 -17.36 -11.58 2.56
N ASP A 69 -17.22 -12.60 1.72
CA ASP A 69 -17.70 -12.57 0.34
C ASP A 69 -19.21 -12.26 0.43
N ASP A 70 -19.57 -10.98 0.47
CA ASP A 70 -20.93 -10.51 0.19
C ASP A 70 -21.09 -10.38 -1.34
N ASP A 71 -20.79 -11.48 -2.05
CA ASP A 71 -21.20 -11.73 -3.44
C ASP A 71 -22.31 -12.81 -3.44
N ASP A 72 -23.21 -12.73 -2.46
CA ASP A 72 -24.56 -13.30 -2.49
C ASP A 72 -25.51 -12.23 -3.08
N ASP A 73 -25.36 -11.89 -4.37
CA ASP A 73 -26.50 -11.36 -5.14
C ASP A 73 -27.27 -12.56 -5.72
N ASP A 74 -27.97 -13.22 -4.81
CA ASP A 74 -29.10 -14.10 -5.07
C ASP A 74 -30.19 -13.30 -5.81
N ASN A 75 -30.05 -13.18 -7.13
CA ASN A 75 -31.20 -12.93 -7.99
C ASN A 75 -31.98 -14.24 -8.16
N SER A 76 -32.57 -14.73 -7.05
CA SER A 76 -33.58 -15.78 -7.10
C SER A 76 -34.71 -15.52 -6.11
N THR A 77 -35.27 -14.31 -6.14
CA THR A 77 -36.55 -14.05 -5.47
C THR A 77 -37.69 -13.81 -6.45
N SER A 78 -38.58 -14.81 -6.45
CA SER A 78 -40.02 -14.73 -6.76
C SER A 78 -40.37 -14.79 -8.26
N SER A 79 -41.34 -15.58 -8.74
CA SER A 79 -42.50 -16.13 -8.07
C SER A 79 -43.00 -17.38 -8.77
N SER A 80 -43.26 -18.43 -7.99
CA SER A 80 -44.31 -19.39 -8.33
C SER A 80 -45.65 -18.66 -8.37
N ALA A 81 -46.28 -18.56 -9.55
CA ALA A 81 -47.70 -18.27 -9.66
C ALA A 81 -48.36 -19.40 -10.45
N LYS A 82 -48.94 -20.29 -9.66
CA LYS A 82 -49.78 -21.42 -10.04
C LYS A 82 -51.12 -20.89 -10.55
N LYS A 83 -51.47 -21.15 -11.82
CA LYS A 83 -52.81 -21.55 -12.28
C LYS A 83 -52.79 -21.93 -13.75
#